data_AF-A0A1E7DMT5-F1
#
_entry.id   AF-A0A1E7DMT5-F1
#
_cell.length_a   1.000
_cell.length_b   1.000
_cell.length_c   1.000
_cell.angle_alpha   90.00
_cell.angle_beta   90.00
_cell.angle_gamma   90.00
#
_symmetry.space_group_name_H-M   'P 1'
#
loop_
_entity.id
_entity.type
_entity.pdbx_description
1 polymer ?
#
loop_
_entity_poly.entity_id
_entity_poly.type
_entity_poly.pdbx_seq_one_letter_code
_entity_poly.pdbx_strand_id
1 'polypeptide(L)' 'MKTIFDVQQLLKRYGVFVYIGNRVADLQVMELELRDLYQSQLIELKEYQMALLLLRRQIVIEKEKEQEK' A
#
# COMPACT_ATOMS: atom_id res chain seq x y z
N MET A 1 4.68 10.73 5.40
CA MET A 1 4.47 9.28 5.23
C MET A 1 5.83 8.60 5.27
N LYS A 2 6.05 7.69 6.23
CA LYS A 2 7.33 7.04 6.52
C LYS A 2 7.22 5.53 6.65
N THR A 3 6.02 5.01 6.96
CA THR A 3 5.80 3.59 7.20
C THR A 3 4.58 3.06 6.45
N ILE A 4 4.45 1.73 6.35
CA ILE A 4 3.24 1.08 5.80
C ILE A 4 2.00 1.41 6.64
N PHE A 5 2.16 1.62 7.95
CA PHE A 5 1.06 2.05 8.80
C PHE A 5 0.50 3.40 8.34
N ASP A 6 1.34 4.34 7.91
CA ASP A 6 0.87 5.63 7.39
C ASP A 6 0.07 5.45 6.09
N VAL A 7 0.46 4.51 5.23
CA VAL A 7 -0.29 4.15 4.02
C VAL A 7 -1.65 3.56 4.38
N GLN A 8 -1.70 2.68 5.40
CA GLN A 8 -2.96 2.16 5.91
C GLN A 8 -3.84 3.26 6.49
N GLN A 9 -3.28 4.23 7.23
CA GLN A 9 -4.05 5.36 7.74
C GLN A 9 -4.57 6.25 6.61
N LEU A 10 -3.77 6.47 5.56
CA LEU A 10 -4.22 7.17 4.35
C LEU A 10 -5.45 6.48 3.75
N LEU A 11 -5.37 5.17 3.49
CA LEU A 11 -6.47 4.38 2.92
C LEU A 11 -7.71 4.39 3.84
N LYS A 12 -7.51 4.31 5.16
CA LYS A 12 -8.59 4.40 6.14
C LYS A 12 -9.36 5.72 6.09
N ARG A 13 -8.71 6.85 5.75
CA ARG A 13 -9.41 8.14 5.57
C ARG A 13 -10.48 8.09 4.48
N TYR A 14 -10.33 7.18 3.52
CA TYR A 14 -11.27 6.95 2.42
C TYR A 14 -12.13 5.71 2.62
N GLY A 15 -12.12 5.12 3.82
CA GLY A 15 -12.93 3.94 4.13
C GLY A 15 -12.39 2.62 3.57
N VAL A 16 -11.15 2.60 3.07
CA VAL A 16 -10.54 1.40 2.52
C VAL A 16 -9.84 0.60 3.62
N PHE A 17 -10.30 -0.64 3.83
CA PHE A 17 -9.72 -1.59 4.77
C PHE A 17 -9.34 -2.87 4.03
N VAL A 18 -8.05 -3.20 4.03
CA VAL A 18 -7.51 -4.39 3.34
C VAL A 18 -7.11 -5.44 4.37
N TYR A 19 -7.71 -6.63 4.27
CA TYR A 19 -7.39 -7.78 5.12
C TYR A 19 -7.78 -9.10 4.43
N ILE A 20 -6.83 -9.71 3.73
CA ILE A 20 -6.96 -10.97 2.97
C ILE A 20 -6.34 -12.14 3.76
N GLY A 21 -5.41 -11.84 4.68
CA GLY A 21 -4.72 -12.84 5.51
C GLY A 21 -3.39 -13.33 4.92
N ASN A 22 -3.05 -12.95 3.69
CA ASN A 22 -1.69 -13.05 3.16
C ASN A 22 -1.07 -11.65 3.07
N ARG A 23 0.14 -11.50 3.62
CA ARG A 23 0.80 -10.19 3.76
C ARG A 23 1.16 -9.56 2.42
N VAL A 24 1.64 -10.34 1.45
CA VAL A 24 1.99 -9.85 0.11
C VAL A 24 0.72 -9.44 -0.64
N ALA A 25 -0.33 -10.26 -0.58
CA ALA A 25 -1.62 -9.96 -1.19
C ALA A 25 -2.24 -8.67 -0.61
N ASP A 26 -2.18 -8.49 0.71
CA ASP A 26 -2.65 -7.26 1.36
C ASP A 26 -1.92 -6.03 0.81
N LEU A 27 -0.60 -6.10 0.68
CA LEU A 27 0.19 -4.98 0.16
C LEU A 27 -0.11 -4.70 -1.33
N GLN A 28 -0.36 -5.73 -2.13
CA GLN A 28 -0.74 -5.58 -3.54
C GLN A 28 -2.12 -4.93 -3.68
N VAL A 29 -3.09 -5.32 -2.85
CA VAL A 29 -4.40 -4.68 -2.87
C VAL A 29 -4.32 -3.24 -2.37
N MET A 30 -3.50 -2.95 -1.35
CA MET A 30 -3.23 -1.56 -0.96
C MET A 30 -2.64 -0.73 -2.11
N GLU A 31 -1.78 -1.30 -2.97
CA GLU A 31 -1.24 -0.63 -4.16
C GLU A 31 -2.33 -0.33 -5.20
N LEU A 32 -3.26 -1.27 -5.41
CA LEU A 32 -4.40 -1.08 -6.32
C LEU A 32 -5.33 0.06 -5.83
N GLU A 33 -5.77 -0.01 -4.58
CA GLU A 33 -6.65 1.01 -3.98
C GLU A 33 -5.99 2.40 -3.99
N LEU A 34 -4.69 2.47 -3.70
CA LEU A 34 -3.93 3.71 -3.77
C LEU A 34 -3.90 4.30 -5.18
N ARG A 35 -3.79 3.45 -6.22
CA ARG A 35 -3.83 3.88 -7.62
C ARG A 35 -5.20 4.42 -7.99
N ASP A 36 -6.27 3.79 -7.54
CA ASP A 36 -7.65 4.22 -7.80
C ASP A 36 -7.94 5.57 -7.12
N LEU A 37 -7.46 5.79 -5.90
CA LEU A 37 -7.52 7.09 -5.24
C LEU A 37 -6.78 8.17 -6.02
N TYR A 38 -5.60 7.87 -6.58
CA TYR A 38 -4.84 8.82 -7.39
C TYR A 38 -5.54 9.12 -8.72
N GLN A 39 -6.05 8.11 -9.41
CA GLN A 39 -6.80 8.28 -10.67
C GLN A 39 -8.09 9.08 -10.47
N SER A 40 -8.73 8.92 -9.31
CA SER A 40 -9.91 9.68 -8.90
C SER A 40 -9.56 11.09 -8.40
N GLN A 41 -8.28 11.49 -8.45
CA GLN A 41 -7.77 12.78 -7.97
C GLN A 41 -8.06 13.06 -6.48
N LEU A 42 -8.24 12.01 -5.67
CA LEU A 42 -8.54 12.12 -4.24
C LEU A 42 -7.29 12.35 -3.38
N ILE A 43 -6.10 12.06 -3.93
CA ILE A 43 -4.80 12.25 -3.29
C ILE A 43 -3.84 13.00 -4.20
N GLU A 44 -2.92 13.76 -3.60
CA GLU A 44 -1.89 14.48 -4.36
C GLU A 44 -0.83 13.55 -4.93
N LEU A 45 -0.20 13.96 -6.04
CA LEU A 45 0.89 13.22 -6.68
C LEU A 45 2.04 12.89 -5.69
N LYS A 46 2.37 13.83 -4.80
CA LYS A 46 3.43 13.65 -3.81
C LYS A 46 3.09 12.57 -2.77
N GLU A 47 1.84 12.54 -2.30
CA GLU A 47 1.37 11.50 -1.38
C GLU A 47 1.35 10.14 -2.07
N TYR A 48 0.84 10.09 -3.31
CA TYR A 48 0.81 8.88 -4.12
C TYR A 48 2.21 8.29 -4.34
N GLN A 49 3.17 9.10 -4.79
CA GLN A 49 4.54 8.64 -5.05
C GLN A 49 5.22 8.10 -3.79
N MET A 50 5.04 8.79 -2.65
CA MET A 50 5.62 8.36 -1.38
C MET A 50 5.01 7.04 -0.90
N ALA A 51 3.68 6.90 -0.97
CA ALA A 51 2.97 5.68 -0.60
C ALA A 51 3.37 4.50 -1.48
N LEU A 52 3.44 4.72 -2.79
CA LEU A 52 3.81 3.71 -3.79
C LEU A 52 5.23 3.18 -3.55
N LEU A 53 6.18 4.08 -3.27
CA LEU A 53 7.57 3.70 -2.97
C LEU A 53 7.65 2.81 -1.72
N LEU A 54 6.93 3.18 -0.66
CA LEU A 54 6.89 2.41 0.59
C LEU A 54 6.27 1.02 0.38
N LEU A 55 5.13 0.95 -0.32
CA LEU A 55 4.46 -0.32 -0.63
C LEU A 55 5.35 -1.25 -1.43
N ARG A 56 5.95 -0.77 -2.53
CA ARG A 56 6.82 -1.58 -3.39
C ARG A 56 8.03 -2.14 -2.64
N ARG A 57 8.67 -1.30 -1.81
CA ARG A 57 9.77 -1.75 -0.97
C ARG A 57 9.33 -2.86 -0.02
N GLN A 58 8.18 -2.72 0.63
CA GLN A 58 7.69 -3.74 1.54
C GLN A 58 7.32 -5.04 0.80
N ILE A 59 6.70 -4.95 -0.37
CA ILE A 59 6.35 -6.11 -1.18
C ILE A 59 7.58 -6.95 -1.53
N VAL A 60 8.69 -6.32 -1.92
CA VAL A 60 9.94 -7.03 -2.21
C VAL A 60 10.44 -7.76 -0.95
N ILE A 61 10.52 -7.07 0.18
CA ILE A 61 10.97 -7.64 1.45
C ILE A 61 10.09 -8.83 1.89
N GLU A 62 8.77 -8.71 1.77
CA GLU A 62 7.86 -9.79 2.16
C GLU A 62 7.92 -10.98 1.20
N LYS A 63 8.12 -10.74 -0.11
CA LYS A 63 8.33 -11.81 -1.08
C LYS A 63 9.63 -12.57 -0.85
N GLU A 64 10.71 -11.89 -0.51
CA GLU A 64 11.98 -12.52 -0.15
C GLU A 64 11.81 -13.43 1.08
N LYS A 65 11.10 -12.96 2.11
CA LYS A 65 10.77 -13.77 3.29
C LYS A 65 9.88 -14.98 2.99
N GLU A 66 8.96 -14.88 2.04
CA GLU A 66 8.13 -16.01 1.62
C GLU A 66 8.95 -17.07 0.87
N GLN A 67 10.02 -16.67 0.16
CA GLN A 67 10.91 -17.60 -0.57
C GLN A 67 11.93 -18.30 0.34
N GLU A 68 12.27 -17.71 1.48
CA GLU A 68 13.16 -18.30 2.49
C GLU A 68 12.45 -19.31 3.42
N LYS A 69 11.12 -19.43 3.34
CA LYS A 69 10.31 -20.39 4.11
C LYS A 69 10.08 -21.69 3.36
#